data_AF-A0AAE9Y732-F1
#
_entry.id   AF-A0AAE9Y732-F1
#
_cell.length_a   1.000
_cell.length_b   1.000
_cell.length_c   1.000
_cell.angle_alpha   90.00
_cell.angle_beta   90.00
_cell.angle_gamma   90.00
#
_symmetry.space_group_name_H-M   'P 1'
#
loop_
_entity.id
_entity.type
_entity.pdbx_description
1 polymer ?
#
loop_
_entity_poly.entity_id
_entity_poly.type
_entity_poly.pdbx_seq_one_letter_code
_entity_poly.pdbx_strand_id
1 'polypeptide(L)'
;MSAAPVSEDRRPVVGLVARPGTTAAARPLVAALARRATVRASGRAPEADALLLTHPAAGGPAPGRPTAVVDGDLVLVRAADGSALGQPLVRPGPDVVATAALPPVAPHVRRRWRERLGLDPDLVVDTLALDPLDVPTALAVAAAAVVERRDLPVALALGCPTVTDASAAAAVGAEPGRDLEVGDRAVAVALAADEARAAALSRRGRALAERRLDPEVTAAALLDRWGLGPRPTPLRRLEAALEDLGTAPGAPVRARARAATDLFAPTPTAPGAP
;
A
#
# COMPACT_ATOMS: atom_id res chain seq x y z
N MET A 1 42.58 14.10 -18.88
CA MET A 1 41.12 14.25 -18.69
C MET A 1 40.61 12.95 -18.08
N SER A 2 40.28 12.96 -16.79
CA SER A 2 39.76 11.78 -16.08
C SER A 2 38.26 11.70 -16.33
N ALA A 3 37.81 10.64 -17.02
CA ALA A 3 36.38 10.38 -17.17
C ALA A 3 35.80 10.09 -15.79
N ALA A 4 34.85 10.91 -15.34
CA ALA A 4 34.13 10.65 -14.11
C ALA A 4 33.48 9.26 -14.22
N PRO A 5 33.55 8.41 -13.17
CA PRO A 5 32.92 7.10 -13.21
C PRO A 5 31.42 7.30 -13.42
N VAL A 6 30.92 6.82 -14.56
CA VAL A 6 29.48 6.74 -14.82
C VAL A 6 28.95 5.72 -13.83
N SER A 7 28.37 6.21 -12.74
CA SER A 7 27.58 5.39 -11.83
C SER A 7 26.40 4.85 -12.63
N GLU A 8 26.52 3.61 -13.13
CA GLU A 8 25.42 2.86 -13.71
C GLU A 8 24.38 2.59 -12.60
N ASP A 9 23.49 3.54 -12.38
CA ASP A 9 22.29 3.31 -11.57
C ASP A 9 21.40 2.32 -12.34
N ARG A 10 21.56 1.02 -12.06
CA ARG A 10 20.87 -0.10 -12.73
C ARG A 10 19.38 -0.23 -12.38
N ARG A 11 18.79 0.81 -11.78
CA ARG A 11 17.40 0.76 -11.34
C ARG A 11 16.44 0.81 -12.53
N PRO A 12 15.33 0.06 -12.46
CA PRO A 12 14.31 0.06 -13.49
C PRO A 12 13.64 1.44 -13.62
N VAL A 13 13.05 1.69 -14.79
CA VAL A 13 12.51 3.00 -15.18
C VAL A 13 11.05 2.87 -15.55
N VAL A 14 10.22 3.79 -15.03
CA VAL A 14 8.77 3.65 -14.99
C VAL A 14 8.09 4.99 -15.28
N GLY A 15 7.55 5.27 -16.46
CA GLY A 15 6.82 6.53 -16.69
C GLY A 15 5.47 6.54 -15.97
N LEU A 16 5.11 7.59 -15.22
CA LEU A 16 3.78 7.77 -14.62
C LEU A 16 3.05 8.96 -15.26
N VAL A 17 1.77 8.83 -15.53
CA VAL A 17 0.91 9.92 -15.98
C VAL A 17 -0.25 9.97 -15.01
N ALA A 18 -0.42 11.06 -14.27
CA ALA A 18 -1.58 11.24 -13.38
C ALA A 18 -2.61 12.14 -14.07
N ARG A 19 -3.89 11.88 -13.81
CA ARG A 19 -4.96 12.80 -14.22
C ARG A 19 -4.80 14.13 -13.47
N PRO A 20 -5.07 15.30 -14.08
CA PRO A 20 -5.10 16.57 -13.35
C PRO A 20 -5.87 16.47 -12.04
N GLY A 21 -5.29 17.00 -10.96
CA GLY A 21 -5.91 16.98 -9.62
C GLY A 21 -5.75 15.68 -8.84
N THR A 22 -5.18 14.62 -9.42
CA THR A 22 -4.91 13.34 -8.72
C THR A 22 -3.48 13.20 -8.19
N THR A 23 -2.62 14.17 -8.50
CA THR A 23 -1.19 14.16 -8.16
C THR A 23 -0.93 14.02 -6.65
N ALA A 24 -1.76 14.64 -5.81
CA ALA A 24 -1.66 14.52 -4.36
C ALA A 24 -1.94 13.08 -3.88
N ALA A 25 -2.97 12.43 -4.44
CA ALA A 25 -3.33 11.05 -4.11
C ALA A 25 -2.31 10.03 -4.63
N ALA A 26 -1.65 10.32 -5.76
CA ALA A 26 -0.60 9.46 -6.31
C ALA A 26 0.72 9.56 -5.52
N ARG A 27 0.97 10.66 -4.78
CA ARG A 27 2.26 10.95 -4.12
C ARG A 27 2.81 9.81 -3.26
N PRO A 28 2.02 9.10 -2.42
CA PRO A 28 2.54 7.98 -1.64
C PRO A 28 3.03 6.83 -2.52
N LEU A 29 2.29 6.50 -3.59
CA LEU A 29 2.70 5.48 -4.56
C LEU A 29 3.95 5.89 -5.33
N VAL A 30 4.05 7.16 -5.75
CA VAL A 30 5.25 7.70 -6.39
C VAL A 30 6.46 7.59 -5.45
N ALA A 31 6.30 7.95 -4.18
CA ALA A 31 7.36 7.85 -3.18
C ALA A 31 7.79 6.38 -2.95
N ALA A 32 6.86 5.43 -2.95
CA ALA A 32 7.14 4.00 -2.85
C ALA A 32 7.89 3.47 -4.08
N LEU A 33 7.48 3.87 -5.29
CA LEU A 33 8.19 3.55 -6.52
C LEU A 33 9.59 4.18 -6.54
N ALA A 34 9.76 5.41 -6.07
CA ALA A 34 11.04 6.12 -6.00
C ALA A 34 12.12 5.39 -5.20
N ARG A 35 11.71 4.60 -4.20
CA ARG A 35 12.64 3.79 -3.39
C ARG A 35 13.23 2.63 -4.19
N ARG A 36 12.56 2.20 -5.26
CA ARG A 36 12.87 0.98 -6.03
C ARG A 36 13.20 1.24 -7.51
N ALA A 37 12.88 2.43 -8.00
CA ALA A 37 13.04 2.87 -9.38
C ALA A 37 13.49 4.34 -9.40
N THR A 38 14.20 4.75 -10.44
CA THR A 38 14.66 6.15 -10.57
C THR A 38 13.50 7.03 -11.04
N VAL A 39 13.16 8.04 -10.23
CA VAL A 39 12.06 8.99 -10.48
C VAL A 39 12.58 10.25 -11.18
N ARG A 40 11.99 10.64 -12.31
CA ARG A 40 12.17 11.94 -12.96
C ARG A 40 10.80 12.55 -13.26
N ALA A 41 10.73 13.87 -13.41
CA ALA A 41 9.49 14.56 -13.78
C ALA A 41 9.71 15.19 -15.16
N SER A 42 8.75 15.03 -16.08
CA SER A 42 8.73 15.81 -17.33
C SER A 42 7.52 16.73 -17.32
N GLY A 43 7.72 18.00 -16.98
CA GLY A 43 6.67 19.01 -17.12
C GLY A 43 6.57 19.42 -18.58
N ARG A 44 5.57 18.93 -19.33
CA ARG A 44 5.28 19.46 -20.68
C ARG A 44 3.90 19.18 -21.27
N ALA A 45 2.94 18.60 -20.54
CA ALA A 45 1.58 18.45 -21.03
C ALA A 45 0.63 19.48 -20.37
N PRO A 46 -0.02 20.37 -21.14
CA PRO A 46 -0.91 21.41 -20.60
C PRO A 46 -2.26 20.89 -20.07
N GLU A 47 -2.58 19.60 -20.29
CA GLU A 47 -3.88 18.99 -19.93
C GLU A 47 -3.74 17.81 -18.95
N ALA A 48 -2.53 17.51 -18.48
CA ALA A 48 -2.24 16.40 -17.56
C ALA A 48 -1.08 16.76 -16.63
N ASP A 49 -1.23 16.49 -15.33
CA ASP A 49 -0.11 16.46 -14.39
C ASP A 49 0.69 15.16 -14.63
N ALA A 50 1.53 15.14 -15.66
CA ALA A 50 2.32 13.95 -16.02
C ALA A 50 3.65 13.91 -15.26
N LEU A 51 3.97 12.75 -14.64
CA LEU A 51 5.23 12.51 -13.90
C LEU A 51 6.06 11.42 -14.58
N LEU A 52 6.82 11.79 -15.62
CA LEU A 52 7.61 10.83 -16.41
C LEU A 52 8.93 10.41 -15.75
N LEU A 53 9.00 9.21 -15.17
CA LEU A 53 10.27 8.66 -14.66
C LEU A 53 11.12 8.05 -15.79
N THR A 54 12.39 8.45 -15.91
CA THR A 54 13.30 8.08 -17.03
C THR A 54 14.72 7.65 -16.61
N HIS A 55 15.41 6.87 -17.45
CA HIS A 55 16.79 6.35 -17.27
C HIS A 55 17.84 7.28 -17.88
N PRO A 56 19.10 7.32 -17.39
CA PRO A 56 20.20 8.02 -18.07
C PRO A 56 20.93 7.21 -19.16
N ALA A 57 20.90 5.88 -19.18
CA ALA A 57 21.61 5.06 -20.19
C ALA A 57 20.81 4.69 -21.44
N ALA A 58 19.54 5.10 -21.52
CA ALA A 58 18.92 5.30 -22.82
C ALA A 58 19.32 6.72 -23.21
N GLY A 59 20.14 6.90 -24.26
CA GLY A 59 20.32 8.22 -24.86
C GLY A 59 18.95 8.87 -24.91
N GLY A 60 18.80 10.01 -24.23
CA GLY A 60 17.51 10.49 -23.75
C GLY A 60 16.44 10.41 -24.84
N PRO A 61 15.16 10.17 -24.49
CA PRO A 61 14.12 10.05 -25.51
C PRO A 61 14.24 11.25 -26.45
N ALA A 62 14.40 10.99 -27.75
CA ALA A 62 14.21 12.04 -28.75
C ALA A 62 12.90 12.74 -28.41
N PRO A 63 12.80 14.08 -28.47
CA PRO A 63 11.59 14.82 -28.11
C PRO A 63 10.42 14.31 -28.94
N GLY A 64 9.71 13.35 -28.38
CA GLY A 64 8.64 12.59 -28.99
C GLY A 64 7.48 12.58 -28.01
N ARG A 65 6.30 12.88 -28.54
CA ARG A 65 5.05 12.91 -27.77
C ARG A 65 4.88 11.58 -27.03
N PRO A 66 4.59 11.58 -25.71
CA PRO A 66 4.16 10.35 -25.04
C PRO A 66 2.94 9.78 -25.77
N THR A 67 3.02 8.51 -26.19
CA THR A 67 2.03 7.84 -27.07
C THR A 67 0.89 7.13 -26.33
N ALA A 68 0.76 7.32 -25.02
CA ALA A 68 -0.29 6.68 -24.24
C ALA A 68 -1.04 7.71 -23.39
N VAL A 69 -2.21 8.14 -23.86
CA VAL A 69 -3.25 8.76 -23.05
C VAL A 69 -4.34 7.70 -22.92
N VAL A 70 -4.47 7.13 -21.73
CA VAL A 70 -5.51 6.13 -21.43
C VAL A 70 -6.43 6.75 -20.39
N ASP A 71 -7.74 6.57 -20.58
CA ASP A 71 -8.77 7.10 -19.71
C ASP A 71 -8.76 6.37 -18.35
N GLY A 72 -8.06 6.92 -17.36
CA GLY A 72 -7.84 6.38 -16.02
C GLY A 72 -7.01 7.32 -15.15
N ASP A 73 -7.08 7.21 -13.83
CA ASP A 73 -6.49 8.19 -12.90
C ASP A 73 -4.95 8.16 -12.90
N LEU A 74 -4.34 7.05 -13.31
CA LEU A 74 -2.89 6.92 -13.48
C LEU A 74 -2.56 5.93 -14.63
N VAL A 75 -1.71 6.35 -15.57
CA VAL A 75 -1.23 5.52 -16.69
C VAL A 75 0.28 5.34 -16.56
N LEU A 76 0.75 4.12 -16.75
CA LEU A 76 2.15 3.74 -16.56
C LEU A 76 2.76 3.29 -17.89
N VAL A 77 3.85 3.92 -18.33
CA VAL A 77 4.48 3.68 -19.65
C VAL A 77 5.89 3.09 -19.47
N ARG A 78 6.17 1.98 -20.16
CA ARG A 78 7.50 1.36 -20.19
C ARG A 78 8.36 2.03 -21.27
N ALA A 79 9.57 2.46 -20.91
CA ALA A 79 10.43 3.27 -21.78
C ALA A 79 11.38 2.48 -22.71
N ALA A 80 11.38 1.14 -22.67
CA ALA A 80 12.41 0.36 -23.36
C ALA A 80 12.26 0.28 -24.89
N ASP A 81 11.05 0.48 -25.43
CA ASP A 81 10.76 0.42 -26.88
C ASP A 81 9.72 1.45 -27.35
N GLY A 82 9.27 2.34 -26.47
CA GLY A 82 8.23 3.34 -26.78
C GLY A 82 6.84 2.73 -27.05
N SER A 83 6.67 1.42 -26.86
CA SER A 83 5.38 0.77 -27.00
C SER A 83 4.52 1.06 -25.76
N ALA A 84 3.36 1.67 -26.00
CA ALA A 84 2.36 1.87 -24.96
C ALA A 84 1.87 0.49 -24.49
N LEU A 85 2.07 0.17 -23.21
CA LEU A 85 1.32 -0.91 -22.57
C LEU A 85 -0.13 -0.43 -22.52
N GLY A 86 -0.95 -0.84 -23.49
CA GLY A 86 -2.29 -0.32 -23.74
C GLY A 86 -3.34 -0.64 -22.68
N GLN A 87 -2.98 -0.76 -21.39
CA GLN A 87 -3.92 -0.93 -20.30
C GLN A 87 -3.61 0.00 -19.12
N PRO A 88 -4.64 0.70 -18.57
CA PRO A 88 -4.48 1.55 -17.40
C PRO A 88 -4.12 0.67 -16.21
N LEU A 89 -2.93 0.86 -15.63
CA LEU A 89 -2.30 -0.20 -14.85
C LEU A 89 -2.56 -0.11 -13.34
N VAL A 90 -2.91 1.05 -12.80
CA VAL A 90 -3.38 1.21 -11.40
C VAL A 90 -4.25 2.47 -11.32
N ARG A 91 -5.43 2.40 -10.70
CA ARG A 91 -6.06 3.59 -10.12
C ARG A 91 -5.61 3.67 -8.67
N PRO A 92 -4.64 4.52 -8.29
CA PRO A 92 -4.45 4.83 -6.89
C PRO A 92 -5.71 5.61 -6.50
N GLY A 93 -6.70 4.89 -5.97
CA GLY A 93 -7.89 5.53 -5.47
C GLY A 93 -7.50 6.57 -4.41
N PRO A 94 -8.40 7.50 -4.05
CA PRO A 94 -8.23 8.33 -2.85
C PRO A 94 -8.06 7.47 -1.57
N ASP A 95 -8.25 6.17 -1.70
CA ASP A 95 -8.33 5.16 -0.67
C ASP A 95 -6.96 4.55 -0.27
N VAL A 96 -5.83 5.15 -0.67
CA VAL A 96 -4.47 4.66 -0.34
C VAL A 96 -3.96 5.26 0.97
N VAL A 97 -3.32 4.46 1.81
CA VAL A 97 -2.77 4.87 3.10
C VAL A 97 -1.42 4.23 3.36
N ALA A 98 -0.41 5.02 3.76
CA ALA A 98 0.89 4.49 4.14
C ALA A 98 0.80 3.84 5.52
N THR A 99 0.53 2.53 5.58
CA THR A 99 0.24 1.83 6.85
C THR A 99 1.43 1.81 7.80
N ALA A 100 2.65 1.98 7.30
CA ALA A 100 3.87 2.14 8.10
C ALA A 100 3.91 3.47 8.88
N ALA A 101 3.24 4.52 8.39
CA ALA A 101 3.14 5.81 9.07
C ALA A 101 2.03 5.83 10.15
N LEU A 102 1.12 4.86 10.13
CA LEU A 102 0.01 4.72 11.05
C LEU A 102 0.12 3.37 11.75
N PRO A 103 0.94 3.24 12.81
CA PRO A 103 1.08 1.97 13.51
C PRO A 103 -0.27 1.52 14.07
N PRO A 104 -0.60 0.22 14.00
CA PRO A 104 -1.87 -0.28 14.51
C PRO A 104 -1.96 -0.07 16.01
N VAL A 105 -3.13 0.37 16.49
CA VAL A 105 -3.37 0.55 17.93
C VAL A 105 -4.17 -0.64 18.43
N ALA A 106 -3.51 -1.52 19.19
CA ALA A 106 -4.15 -2.72 19.73
C ALA A 106 -5.33 -2.40 20.65
N PRO A 107 -6.40 -3.21 20.69
CA PRO A 107 -7.61 -2.93 21.49
C PRO A 107 -7.33 -2.57 22.96
N HIS A 108 -6.45 -3.32 23.63
CA HIS A 108 -6.08 -3.06 25.03
C HIS A 108 -5.32 -1.73 25.21
N VAL A 109 -4.55 -1.29 24.21
CA VAL A 109 -3.88 0.02 24.22
C VAL A 109 -4.91 1.14 24.11
N ARG A 110 -5.90 0.99 23.23
CA ARG A 110 -7.00 1.97 23.05
C ARG A 110 -7.77 2.14 24.35
N ARG A 111 -8.17 1.03 24.97
CA ARG A 111 -8.85 1.02 26.28
C ARG A 111 -8.03 1.77 27.33
N ARG A 112 -6.75 1.43 27.48
CA ARG A 112 -5.86 2.10 28.44
C ARG A 112 -5.71 3.60 28.17
N TRP A 113 -5.68 4.01 26.90
CA TRP A 113 -5.64 5.43 26.53
C TRP A 113 -6.94 6.14 26.92
N ARG A 114 -8.11 5.53 26.68
CA ARG A 114 -9.40 6.09 27.10
C ARG A 114 -9.47 6.26 28.62
N GLU A 115 -9.11 5.21 29.37
CA GLU A 115 -9.06 5.23 30.84
C GLU A 115 -8.14 6.36 31.35
N ARG A 116 -6.93 6.47 30.79
CA ARG A 116 -5.95 7.49 31.19
C ARG A 116 -6.42 8.92 30.88
N LEU A 117 -7.17 9.10 29.80
CA LEU A 117 -7.68 10.39 29.37
C LEU A 117 -9.05 10.74 30.00
N GLY A 118 -9.61 9.86 30.84
CA GLY A 118 -10.94 10.05 31.42
C GLY A 118 -12.07 10.02 30.38
N LEU A 119 -11.85 9.32 29.26
CA LEU A 119 -12.83 9.17 28.19
C LEU A 119 -13.77 8.00 28.49
N ASP A 120 -14.96 8.05 27.89
CA ASP A 120 -15.94 6.96 27.92
C ASP A 120 -15.29 5.64 27.45
N PRO A 121 -15.37 4.52 28.22
CA PRO A 121 -14.83 3.23 27.80
C PRO A 121 -15.39 2.74 26.46
N ASP A 122 -16.64 3.11 26.14
CA ASP A 122 -17.39 2.72 24.95
C ASP A 122 -17.42 3.84 23.90
N LEU A 123 -16.47 4.78 23.96
CA LEU A 123 -16.39 5.93 23.08
C LEU A 123 -16.53 5.56 21.59
N VAL A 124 -17.66 5.95 21.00
CA VAL A 124 -17.95 5.89 19.57
C VAL A 124 -17.71 7.25 18.92
N VAL A 125 -16.78 7.28 17.97
CA VAL A 125 -16.44 8.46 17.17
C VAL A 125 -17.20 8.46 15.86
N ASP A 126 -17.60 9.63 15.38
CA ASP A 126 -18.13 9.84 14.03
C ASP A 126 -17.19 10.80 13.30
N THR A 127 -16.56 10.36 12.20
CA THR A 127 -15.55 11.18 11.53
C THR A 127 -16.14 12.39 10.80
N LEU A 128 -17.44 12.38 10.49
CA LEU A 128 -18.12 13.56 9.93
C LEU A 128 -18.14 14.74 10.89
N ALA A 129 -18.14 14.47 12.20
CA ALA A 129 -18.25 15.49 13.23
C ALA A 129 -16.88 16.05 13.68
N LEU A 130 -15.79 15.63 13.05
CA LEU A 130 -14.43 15.99 13.45
C LEU A 130 -13.76 16.92 12.47
N ASP A 131 -12.83 17.73 12.99
CA ASP A 131 -11.82 18.36 12.14
C ASP A 131 -10.94 17.26 11.51
N PRO A 132 -10.66 17.32 10.20
CA PRO A 132 -9.80 16.35 9.53
C PRO A 132 -8.43 16.10 10.18
N LEU A 133 -7.85 17.11 10.83
CA LEU A 133 -6.56 16.99 11.49
C LEU A 133 -6.63 16.15 12.77
N ASP A 134 -7.81 16.08 13.39
CA ASP A 134 -8.05 15.34 14.64
C ASP A 134 -8.49 13.89 14.39
N VAL A 135 -8.95 13.57 13.17
CA VAL A 135 -9.45 12.25 12.78
C VAL A 135 -8.50 11.11 13.16
N PRO A 136 -7.18 11.14 12.84
CA PRO A 136 -6.28 10.05 13.22
C PRO A 136 -6.19 9.83 14.73
N THR A 137 -6.13 10.92 15.51
CA THR A 137 -6.04 10.85 16.97
C THR A 137 -7.32 10.29 17.57
N ALA A 138 -8.49 10.77 17.12
CA ALA A 138 -9.79 10.27 17.57
C ALA A 138 -9.98 8.79 17.22
N LEU A 139 -9.66 8.41 15.98
CA LEU A 139 -9.68 7.02 15.52
C LEU A 139 -8.65 6.14 16.24
N ALA A 140 -7.60 6.69 16.84
CA ALA A 140 -6.61 5.93 17.60
C ALA A 140 -7.08 5.60 19.03
N VAL A 141 -8.02 6.38 19.59
CA VAL A 141 -8.56 6.15 20.95
C VAL A 141 -9.95 5.52 20.94
N ALA A 142 -10.72 5.62 19.86
CA ALA A 142 -12.10 5.12 19.78
C ALA A 142 -12.23 3.60 20.08
N ALA A 143 -13.36 3.23 20.69
CA ALA A 143 -13.80 1.84 20.85
C ALA A 143 -14.36 1.28 19.54
N ALA A 144 -15.17 2.08 18.84
CA ALA A 144 -15.59 1.88 17.46
C ALA A 144 -15.80 3.25 16.78
N ALA A 145 -15.87 3.29 15.46
CA ALA A 145 -16.11 4.53 14.73
C ALA A 145 -17.10 4.36 13.58
N VAL A 146 -17.93 5.38 13.37
CA VAL A 146 -18.64 5.61 12.11
C VAL A 146 -17.71 6.43 11.22
N VAL A 147 -17.37 5.90 10.05
CA VAL A 147 -16.29 6.43 9.23
C VAL A 147 -16.78 6.68 7.81
N GLU A 148 -16.59 7.92 7.35
CA GLU A 148 -16.78 8.31 5.95
C GLU A 148 -15.77 7.63 5.03
N ARG A 149 -16.12 7.49 3.76
CA ARG A 149 -15.23 6.91 2.74
C ARG A 149 -13.82 7.51 2.76
N ARG A 150 -13.72 8.83 2.89
CA ARG A 150 -12.45 9.57 2.92
C ARG A 150 -11.49 9.07 4.01
N ASP A 151 -12.01 8.78 5.20
CA ASP A 151 -11.23 8.47 6.40
C ASP A 151 -11.09 6.96 6.63
N LEU A 152 -11.83 6.15 5.85
CA LEU A 152 -11.84 4.69 5.94
C LEU A 152 -10.44 4.07 5.83
N PRO A 153 -9.54 4.47 4.90
CA PRO A 153 -8.18 3.94 4.88
C PRO A 153 -7.41 4.19 6.18
N VAL A 154 -7.55 5.38 6.77
CA VAL A 154 -6.89 5.74 8.04
C VAL A 154 -7.44 4.90 9.19
N ALA A 155 -8.76 4.73 9.27
CA ALA A 155 -9.39 3.90 10.29
C ALA A 155 -8.93 2.44 10.23
N LEU A 156 -8.93 1.85 9.02
CA LEU A 156 -8.46 0.49 8.80
C LEU A 156 -6.96 0.36 9.10
N ALA A 157 -6.14 1.32 8.69
CA ALA A 157 -4.72 1.33 9.01
C ALA A 157 -4.47 1.41 10.52
N LEU A 158 -5.22 2.21 11.28
CA LEU A 158 -5.08 2.25 12.74
C LEU A 158 -5.66 1.00 13.44
N GLY A 159 -6.29 0.09 12.70
CA GLY A 159 -7.04 -1.04 13.23
C GLY A 159 -8.21 -0.59 14.10
N CYS A 160 -8.85 0.53 13.77
CA CYS A 160 -10.07 0.96 14.45
C CYS A 160 -11.23 0.03 14.03
N PRO A 161 -12.05 -0.48 14.96
CA PRO A 161 -13.30 -1.14 14.61
C PRO A 161 -14.23 -0.15 13.91
N THR A 162 -14.55 -0.43 12.65
CA THR A 162 -15.18 0.56 11.75
C THR A 162 -16.56 0.12 11.33
N VAL A 163 -17.48 1.09 11.33
CA VAL A 163 -18.78 1.04 10.68
C VAL A 163 -18.80 2.09 9.56
N THR A 164 -19.27 1.72 8.38
CA THR A 164 -19.36 2.64 7.23
C THR A 164 -20.56 2.27 6.35
N ASP A 165 -20.75 2.95 5.23
CA ASP A 165 -21.77 2.58 4.25
C ASP A 165 -21.27 1.49 3.28
N ALA A 166 -22.21 0.80 2.61
CA ALA A 166 -21.88 -0.30 1.71
C ALA A 166 -21.02 0.13 0.50
N SER A 167 -21.18 1.37 0.04
CA SER A 167 -20.43 1.91 -1.11
C SER A 167 -18.97 2.19 -0.73
N ALA A 168 -18.75 2.79 0.43
CA ALA A 168 -17.41 3.00 1.01
C ALA A 168 -16.69 1.67 1.27
N ALA A 169 -17.38 0.68 1.82
CA ALA A 169 -16.84 -0.66 2.01
C ALA A 169 -16.42 -1.31 0.67
N ALA A 170 -17.28 -1.24 -0.34
CA ALA A 170 -16.98 -1.78 -1.67
C ALA A 170 -15.80 -1.06 -2.33
N ALA A 171 -15.68 0.25 -2.15
CA ALA A 171 -14.59 1.05 -2.74
C ALA A 171 -13.19 0.61 -2.27
N VAL A 172 -13.06 0.22 -0.99
CA VAL A 172 -11.80 -0.31 -0.44
C VAL A 172 -11.68 -1.85 -0.55
N GLY A 173 -12.69 -2.49 -1.15
CA GLY A 173 -12.78 -3.94 -1.28
C GLY A 173 -12.87 -4.67 0.05
N ALA A 174 -13.49 -4.05 1.06
CA ALA A 174 -13.78 -4.66 2.36
C ALA A 174 -15.04 -5.54 2.29
N GLU A 175 -15.04 -6.65 3.03
CA GLU A 175 -16.18 -7.55 3.17
C GLU A 175 -16.95 -7.22 4.47
N PRO A 176 -18.24 -6.80 4.40
CA PRO A 176 -19.06 -6.53 5.58
C PRO A 176 -19.19 -7.74 6.51
N GLY A 177 -19.13 -7.52 7.82
CA GLY A 177 -19.12 -8.55 8.86
C GLY A 177 -17.79 -9.32 8.99
N ARG A 178 -16.85 -9.11 8.07
CA ARG A 178 -15.51 -9.71 8.11
C ARG A 178 -14.43 -8.68 8.40
N ASP A 179 -14.34 -7.62 7.61
CA ASP A 179 -13.27 -6.62 7.72
C ASP A 179 -13.75 -5.36 8.47
N LEU A 180 -15.04 -5.05 8.34
CA LEU A 180 -15.75 -3.92 8.97
C LEU A 180 -17.25 -4.25 9.07
N GLU A 181 -18.03 -3.38 9.72
CA GLU A 181 -19.50 -3.44 9.65
C GLU A 181 -20.05 -2.39 8.68
N VAL A 182 -21.23 -2.69 8.13
CA VAL A 182 -22.01 -1.70 7.37
C VAL A 182 -23.21 -1.28 8.20
N GLY A 183 -23.42 0.02 8.35
CA GLY A 183 -24.53 0.54 9.13
C GLY A 183 -24.32 1.98 9.58
N ASP A 184 -24.92 2.32 10.70
CA ASP A 184 -24.93 3.65 11.28
C ASP A 184 -24.30 3.67 12.69
N ARG A 185 -24.52 4.76 13.42
CA ARG A 185 -24.04 4.90 14.79
C ARG A 185 -24.57 3.83 15.75
N ALA A 186 -25.79 3.32 15.56
CA ALA A 186 -26.32 2.29 16.45
C ALA A 186 -25.53 0.98 16.31
N VAL A 187 -25.11 0.63 15.09
CA VAL A 187 -24.21 -0.50 14.84
C VAL A 187 -22.85 -0.27 15.49
N ALA A 188 -22.32 0.96 15.43
CA ALA A 188 -21.03 1.28 16.06
C ALA A 188 -21.09 1.18 17.59
N VAL A 189 -22.20 1.60 18.20
CA VAL A 189 -22.44 1.42 19.66
C VAL A 189 -22.52 -0.06 20.03
N ALA A 190 -23.28 -0.86 19.26
CA ALA A 190 -23.35 -2.30 19.49
C ALA A 190 -21.97 -2.98 19.33
N LEU A 191 -21.18 -2.52 18.36
CA LEU A 191 -19.83 -3.02 18.14
C LEU A 191 -18.87 -2.63 19.27
N ALA A 192 -18.97 -1.41 19.81
CA ALA A 192 -18.17 -0.97 20.94
C ALA A 192 -18.41 -1.82 22.20
N ALA A 193 -19.66 -2.29 22.40
CA ALA A 193 -20.03 -3.17 23.51
C ALA A 193 -19.58 -4.64 23.33
N ASP A 194 -19.24 -5.08 22.11
CA ASP A 194 -18.75 -6.44 21.81
C ASP A 194 -17.23 -6.43 21.56
N GLU A 195 -16.46 -6.47 22.64
CA GLU A 195 -14.98 -6.39 22.58
C GLU A 195 -14.36 -7.49 21.71
N ALA A 196 -14.93 -8.71 21.74
CA ALA A 196 -14.40 -9.83 20.97
C ALA A 196 -14.57 -9.60 19.45
N ARG A 197 -15.75 -9.15 19.03
CA ARG A 197 -16.04 -8.82 17.63
C ARG A 197 -15.23 -7.60 17.19
N ALA A 198 -15.19 -6.54 17.99
CA ALA A 198 -14.41 -5.34 17.72
C ALA A 198 -12.91 -5.67 17.52
N ALA A 199 -12.34 -6.50 18.38
CA ALA A 199 -10.96 -6.94 18.25
C ALA A 199 -10.72 -7.80 16.99
N ALA A 200 -11.68 -8.63 16.60
CA ALA A 200 -11.58 -9.42 15.37
C ALA A 200 -11.61 -8.55 14.11
N LEU A 201 -12.54 -7.59 14.03
CA LEU A 201 -12.63 -6.63 12.93
C LEU A 201 -11.39 -5.74 12.88
N SER A 202 -10.92 -5.22 14.01
CA SER A 202 -9.68 -4.44 14.11
C SER A 202 -8.49 -5.13 13.42
N ARG A 203 -8.27 -6.42 13.71
CA ARG A 203 -7.19 -7.21 13.10
C ARG A 203 -7.40 -7.41 11.60
N ARG A 204 -8.62 -7.75 11.18
CA ARG A 204 -8.94 -8.04 9.78
C ARG A 204 -8.90 -6.79 8.91
N GLY A 205 -9.50 -5.70 9.38
CA GLY A 205 -9.44 -4.38 8.75
C GLY A 205 -8.02 -3.85 8.62
N ARG A 206 -7.17 -4.00 9.65
CA ARG A 206 -5.74 -3.69 9.54
C ARG A 206 -5.05 -4.52 8.46
N ALA A 207 -5.28 -5.83 8.47
CA ALA A 207 -4.65 -6.72 7.50
C ALA A 207 -5.15 -6.43 6.06
N LEU A 208 -6.40 -5.97 5.89
CA LEU A 208 -6.90 -5.47 4.61
C LEU A 208 -6.13 -4.22 4.17
N ALA A 209 -5.96 -3.23 5.07
CA ALA A 209 -5.21 -2.01 4.78
C ALA A 209 -3.77 -2.32 4.34
N GLU A 210 -3.07 -3.19 5.07
CA GLU A 210 -1.70 -3.59 4.73
C GLU A 210 -1.61 -4.27 3.36
N ARG A 211 -2.56 -5.16 3.03
CA ARG A 211 -2.52 -5.91 1.76
C ARG A 211 -2.99 -5.11 0.54
N ARG A 212 -3.93 -4.18 0.71
CA ARG A 212 -4.62 -3.54 -0.42
C ARG A 212 -4.46 -2.03 -0.49
N LEU A 213 -4.33 -1.36 0.65
CA LEU A 213 -4.33 0.09 0.72
C LEU A 213 -2.92 0.66 0.89
N ASP A 214 -1.93 -0.18 1.17
CA ASP A 214 -0.55 0.27 1.32
C ASP A 214 0.10 0.56 -0.06
N PRO A 215 0.62 1.80 -0.28
CA PRO A 215 1.32 2.15 -1.50
C PRO A 215 2.59 1.31 -1.74
N GLU A 216 3.24 0.81 -0.68
CA GLU A 216 4.41 -0.06 -0.78
C GLU A 216 4.09 -1.40 -1.41
N VAL A 217 2.98 -2.00 -0.99
CA VAL A 217 2.50 -3.28 -1.53
C VAL A 217 2.05 -3.09 -2.98
N THR A 218 1.32 -2.01 -3.24
CA THR A 218 0.91 -1.64 -4.61
C THR A 218 2.13 -1.42 -5.52
N ALA A 219 3.14 -0.68 -5.06
CA ALA A 219 4.38 -0.45 -5.81
C ALA A 219 5.13 -1.76 -6.08
N ALA A 220 5.23 -2.66 -5.09
CA ALA A 220 5.89 -3.94 -5.25
C ALA A 220 5.17 -4.82 -6.29
N ALA A 221 3.85 -4.96 -6.16
CA ALA A 221 3.03 -5.75 -7.08
C ALA A 221 3.12 -5.22 -8.53
N LEU A 222 3.18 -3.90 -8.70
CA LEU A 222 3.40 -3.27 -10.00
C LEU A 222 4.75 -3.63 -10.60
N LEU A 223 5.83 -3.47 -9.83
CA LEU A 223 7.18 -3.79 -10.27
C LEU A 223 7.31 -5.27 -10.62
N ASP A 224 6.75 -6.16 -9.80
CA ASP A 224 6.74 -7.61 -10.06
C ASP A 224 5.97 -7.94 -11.36
N ARG A 225 4.78 -7.37 -11.55
CA ARG A 225 3.99 -7.54 -12.79
C ARG A 225 4.74 -7.09 -14.04
N TRP A 226 5.62 -6.09 -13.93
CA TRP A 226 6.45 -5.62 -15.04
C TRP A 226 7.79 -6.35 -15.18
N GLY A 227 8.08 -7.32 -14.32
CA GLY A 227 9.38 -7.98 -14.27
C GLY A 227 10.53 -7.02 -13.88
N LEU A 228 10.19 -5.90 -13.23
CA LEU A 228 11.11 -4.88 -12.71
C LEU A 228 11.38 -5.07 -11.21
N GLY A 229 10.56 -5.89 -10.54
CA GLY A 229 10.80 -6.28 -9.17
C GLY A 229 12.03 -7.18 -9.04
N PRO A 230 12.62 -7.27 -7.82
CA PRO A 230 13.64 -8.27 -7.57
C PRO A 230 13.06 -9.64 -7.90
N ARG A 231 13.74 -10.43 -8.74
CA ARG A 231 13.28 -11.78 -9.08
C ARG A 231 13.05 -12.52 -7.76
N PRO A 232 11.80 -12.92 -7.44
CA PRO A 232 11.52 -13.54 -6.17
C PRO A 232 12.34 -14.81 -6.07
N THR A 233 13.16 -14.89 -5.02
CA THR A 233 13.94 -16.09 -4.76
C THR A 233 12.99 -17.26 -4.51
N PRO A 234 13.40 -18.51 -4.76
CA PRO A 234 12.59 -19.69 -4.44
C PRO A 234 12.05 -19.66 -3.00
N LEU A 235 12.88 -19.22 -2.05
CA LEU A 235 12.49 -19.04 -0.66
C LEU A 235 11.37 -18.02 -0.48
N ARG A 236 11.46 -16.84 -1.12
CA ARG A 236 10.43 -15.81 -1.00
C ARG A 236 9.08 -16.25 -1.57
N ARG A 237 9.08 -17.04 -2.66
CA ARG A 237 7.85 -17.61 -3.24
C ARG A 237 7.20 -18.62 -2.29
N LEU A 238 8.02 -19.46 -1.66
CA LEU A 238 7.56 -20.46 -0.71
C LEU A 238 7.00 -19.82 0.57
N GLU A 239 7.65 -18.77 1.09
CA GLU A 239 7.16 -18.04 2.26
C GLU A 239 5.80 -17.37 2.01
N ALA A 240 5.62 -16.76 0.84
CA ALA A 240 4.34 -16.17 0.42
C ALA A 240 3.23 -17.24 0.32
N ALA A 241 3.51 -18.38 -0.33
CA ALA A 241 2.54 -19.46 -0.42
C ALA A 241 2.13 -20.03 0.95
N LEU A 242 3.08 -20.12 1.90
CA LEU A 242 2.78 -20.56 3.27
C LEU A 242 1.93 -19.53 4.03
N GLU A 243 2.12 -18.24 3.76
CA GLU A 243 1.31 -17.16 4.31
C GLU A 243 -0.12 -17.18 3.76
N ASP A 244 -0.29 -17.38 2.44
CA ASP A 244 -1.60 -17.53 1.79
C ASP A 244 -2.38 -18.74 2.35
N LEU A 245 -1.68 -19.82 2.68
CA LEU A 245 -2.26 -21.01 3.34
C LEU A 245 -2.58 -20.79 4.83
N GLY A 246 -2.34 -19.60 5.38
CA GLY A 246 -2.57 -19.30 6.80
C GLY A 246 -1.61 -20.02 7.74
N THR A 247 -0.44 -20.43 7.26
CA THR A 247 0.53 -21.20 8.04
C THR A 247 1.18 -20.32 9.10
N ALA A 248 1.05 -20.68 10.39
CA ALA A 248 1.64 -19.93 11.49
C ALA A 248 3.18 -19.79 11.35
N PRO A 249 3.80 -18.66 11.77
CA PRO A 249 5.26 -18.42 11.64
C PRO A 249 6.16 -19.50 12.26
N GLY A 250 5.72 -20.14 13.36
CA GLY A 250 6.45 -21.21 14.04
C GLY A 250 6.11 -22.62 13.56
N ALA A 251 5.27 -22.78 12.53
CA ALA A 251 4.85 -24.10 12.08
C ALA A 251 6.06 -24.91 11.55
N PRO A 252 6.18 -26.22 11.90
CA PRO A 252 7.28 -27.07 11.45
C PRO A 252 7.47 -27.11 9.92
N VAL A 253 6.40 -26.86 9.15
CA VAL A 253 6.45 -26.79 7.69
C VAL A 253 7.25 -25.58 7.18
N ARG A 254 7.25 -24.44 7.89
CA ARG A 254 8.07 -23.26 7.53
C ARG A 254 9.56 -23.52 7.75
N ALA A 255 9.92 -24.22 8.83
CA ALA A 255 11.31 -24.62 9.07
C ALA A 255 11.83 -25.59 8.00
N ARG A 256 11.01 -26.58 7.64
CA ARG A 256 11.32 -27.53 6.55
C ARG A 256 11.45 -26.84 5.19
N ALA A 257 10.55 -25.91 4.90
CA ALA A 257 10.58 -25.09 3.70
C ALA A 257 11.90 -24.32 3.56
N ARG A 258 12.38 -23.68 4.64
CA ARG A 258 13.66 -22.97 4.66
C ARG A 258 14.84 -23.91 4.42
N ALA A 259 14.92 -25.01 5.16
CA ALA A 259 15.97 -26.01 5.00
C ALA A 259 16.04 -26.58 3.57
N ALA A 260 14.90 -26.78 2.92
CA ALA A 260 14.86 -27.24 1.53
C ALA A 260 15.38 -26.18 0.54
N THR A 261 15.15 -24.89 0.79
CA THR A 261 15.65 -23.82 -0.07
C THR A 261 17.14 -23.55 0.09
N ASP A 262 17.72 -23.85 1.26
CA ASP A 262 19.16 -23.75 1.50
C ASP A 262 19.96 -24.68 0.57
N LEU A 263 19.36 -25.81 0.14
CA LEU A 263 19.96 -26.73 -0.85
C LEU A 263 20.13 -26.10 -2.25
N PHE A 264 19.42 -25.01 -2.53
CA PHE A 264 19.47 -24.29 -3.81
C PHE A 264 20.21 -22.95 -3.70
N ALA A 265 20.80 -22.63 -2.55
CA ALA A 265 21.67 -21.47 -2.42
C ALA A 265 22.90 -21.68 -3.31
N PRO A 266 23.31 -20.68 -4.11
CA PRO A 266 24.50 -20.80 -4.95
C PRO A 266 25.71 -21.09 -4.05
N THR A 267 26.36 -22.24 -4.27
CA THR A 267 27.63 -22.55 -3.61
C THR A 267 28.59 -21.42 -3.91
N PRO A 268 29.20 -20.76 -2.91
CA PRO A 268 30.18 -19.73 -3.18
C PRO A 268 31.29 -20.34 -4.03
N THR A 269 31.40 -19.89 -5.29
CA THR A 269 32.52 -20.25 -6.14
C THR A 269 33.78 -19.83 -5.41
N ALA A 270 34.63 -20.79 -5.09
CA ALA A 270 35.89 -20.53 -4.41
C ALA A 270 36.62 -19.40 -5.16
N PRO A 271 37.08 -18.35 -4.47
CA PRO A 271 37.87 -17.31 -5.10
C PRO A 271 39.06 -17.99 -5.75
N GLY A 272 39.23 -17.74 -7.05
CA GLY A 272 40.13 -18.48 -7.93
C GLY A 272 41.46 -18.81 -7.25
N ALA A 273 41.76 -20.11 -7.18
CA ALA A 273 43.13 -20.54 -6.96
C ALA A 273 43.99 -19.99 -8.12
N PRO A 274 45.19 -19.46 -7.82
CA PRO A 274 46.04 -18.74 -8.77
C PRO A 274 46.44 -19.57 -9.99
#